data_AF-A0A9N7QPZ2-F1
#
_entry.id   AF-A0A9N7QPZ2-F1
#
_cell.length_a   1.000
_cell.length_b   1.000
_cell.length_c   1.000
_cell.angle_alpha   90.00
_cell.angle_beta   90.00
_cell.angle_gamma   90.00
#
_symmetry.space_group_name_H-M   'P 1'
#
loop_
_entity.id
_entity.type
_entity.pdbx_description
1 polymer ?
#
loop_
_entity_poly.entity_id
_entity_poly.type
_entity_poly.pdbx_seq_one_letter_code
_entity_poly.pdbx_strand_id
1 'polypeptide(L)'
;MVSERKAVRDIKVAVPADLIDDATAGPVVRDYLRTLVTNWKSVGAQMVADSFGEENYQVFRHGSMLSAVFHEDYHADGPKPNNAYRTFTFDTGGGRRVQLADLTTSNPLTAIPPLGQPYIQAALDAAAPPHDPGTYPFVADRWTPDKVYSGGYRAWALTPDELVLYLPDYPVGHDEPIDFTPGAAQWSMDGGAVVAHIPLSALGPVLRG
;
A
#
# COMPACT_ATOMS: atom_id res chain seq x y z
N MET A 1 -18.67 2.95 -18.31
CA MET A 1 -19.87 2.09 -18.10
C MET A 1 -21.00 2.96 -17.56
N VAL A 2 -22.27 2.67 -17.83
CA VAL A 2 -23.42 3.45 -17.32
C VAL A 2 -24.14 2.67 -16.21
N SER A 3 -24.42 3.31 -15.07
CA SER A 3 -25.12 2.75 -13.91
C SER A 3 -26.64 2.69 -14.11
N GLU A 4 -27.35 1.99 -13.23
CA GLU A 4 -28.82 1.96 -13.21
C GLU A 4 -29.45 3.37 -13.11
N ARG A 5 -28.69 4.32 -12.56
CA ARG A 5 -29.09 5.72 -12.36
C ARG A 5 -28.50 6.67 -13.39
N LYS A 6 -27.99 6.13 -14.51
CA LYS A 6 -27.36 6.86 -15.62
C LYS A 6 -26.02 7.55 -15.27
N ALA A 7 -25.39 7.17 -14.16
CA ALA A 7 -24.05 7.65 -13.85
C ALA A 7 -22.99 6.91 -14.67
N VAL A 8 -21.93 7.59 -15.07
CA VAL A 8 -20.82 6.98 -15.82
C VAL A 8 -19.67 6.66 -14.87
N ARG A 9 -19.14 5.43 -14.95
CA ARG A 9 -17.84 5.09 -14.38
C ARG A 9 -16.78 4.92 -15.47
N ASP A 10 -15.72 5.69 -15.35
CA ASP A 10 -14.51 5.57 -16.15
C ASP A 10 -13.47 4.71 -15.41
N ILE A 11 -12.86 3.77 -16.12
CA ILE A 11 -11.87 2.82 -15.57
C ILE A 11 -10.63 2.87 -16.44
N LYS A 12 -9.48 3.18 -15.82
CA LYS A 12 -8.15 3.10 -16.44
C LYS A 12 -7.29 2.12 -15.64
N VAL A 13 -6.61 1.22 -16.33
CA VAL A 13 -5.76 0.20 -15.71
C VAL A 13 -4.51 0.07 -16.55
N ALA A 14 -3.35 0.20 -15.91
CA ALA A 14 -2.07 0.01 -16.54
C ALA A 14 -1.69 -1.47 -16.47
N VAL A 15 -1.42 -2.09 -17.62
CA VAL A 15 -1.12 -3.52 -17.70
C VAL A 15 0.38 -3.72 -17.93
N PRO A 16 1.13 -4.27 -16.96
CA PRO A 16 2.55 -4.55 -17.12
C PRO A 16 2.76 -5.77 -18.02
N ALA A 17 2.89 -5.56 -19.33
CA ALA A 17 3.02 -6.61 -20.35
C ALA A 17 4.05 -7.69 -19.95
N ASP A 18 5.24 -7.26 -19.54
CA ASP A 18 6.32 -8.18 -19.15
C ASP A 18 5.97 -9.02 -17.91
N LEU A 19 5.19 -8.47 -16.97
CA LEU A 19 4.80 -9.20 -15.76
C LEU A 19 3.63 -10.15 -16.02
N ILE A 20 2.67 -9.76 -16.86
CA ILE A 20 1.53 -10.63 -17.15
C ILE A 20 1.96 -11.86 -17.92
N ASP A 21 3.04 -11.78 -18.71
CA ASP A 21 3.55 -12.90 -19.50
C ASP A 21 4.63 -13.72 -18.77
N ASP A 22 5.13 -13.23 -17.63
CA ASP A 22 6.03 -13.98 -16.76
C ASP A 22 5.33 -15.23 -16.17
N ALA A 23 6.03 -16.36 -16.17
CA ALA A 23 5.46 -17.63 -15.72
C ALA A 23 5.11 -17.65 -14.22
N THR A 24 5.81 -16.85 -13.42
CA THR A 24 5.64 -16.78 -11.96
C THR A 24 4.67 -15.67 -11.57
N ALA A 25 4.90 -14.45 -12.06
CA ALA A 25 4.12 -13.28 -11.72
C ALA A 25 2.79 -13.22 -12.48
N GLY A 26 2.76 -13.71 -13.72
CA GLY A 26 1.64 -13.57 -14.65
C GLY A 26 0.30 -14.06 -14.10
N PRO A 27 0.20 -15.29 -13.56
CA PRO A 27 -1.05 -15.78 -12.98
C PRO A 27 -1.58 -14.88 -11.85
N VAL A 28 -0.71 -14.40 -10.97
CA VAL A 28 -1.08 -13.57 -9.80
C VAL A 28 -1.50 -12.18 -10.25
N VAL A 29 -0.72 -11.54 -11.11
CA VAL A 29 -1.00 -10.18 -11.60
C VAL A 29 -2.27 -10.16 -12.46
N ARG A 30 -2.46 -11.14 -13.35
CA ARG A 30 -3.67 -11.24 -14.19
C ARG A 30 -4.93 -11.43 -13.34
N ASP A 31 -4.86 -12.27 -12.30
CA ASP A 31 -6.00 -12.50 -11.40
C ASP A 31 -6.35 -11.25 -10.60
N TYR A 32 -5.33 -10.56 -10.06
CA TYR A 32 -5.50 -9.29 -9.36
C TYR A 32 -6.16 -8.23 -10.26
N LEU A 33 -5.60 -7.95 -11.44
CA LEU A 33 -6.13 -6.93 -12.36
C LEU A 33 -7.56 -7.26 -12.81
N ARG A 34 -7.85 -8.53 -13.08
CA ARG A 34 -9.21 -8.98 -13.41
C ARG A 34 -10.17 -8.72 -12.26
N THR A 35 -9.77 -9.06 -11.03
CA THR A 35 -10.57 -8.86 -9.82
C THR A 35 -10.81 -7.37 -9.58
N LEU A 36 -9.78 -6.53 -9.71
CA LEU A 36 -9.88 -5.07 -9.57
C LEU A 36 -10.91 -4.49 -10.54
N VAL A 37 -10.77 -4.78 -11.84
CA VAL A 37 -11.69 -4.29 -12.87
C VAL A 37 -13.11 -4.81 -12.64
N THR A 38 -13.26 -6.06 -12.20
CA THR A 38 -14.59 -6.65 -11.92
C THR A 38 -15.26 -5.94 -10.74
N ASN A 39 -14.52 -5.68 -9.66
CA ASN A 39 -15.03 -4.97 -8.50
C ASN A 39 -15.42 -3.54 -8.86
N TRP A 40 -14.58 -2.81 -9.59
CA TRP A 40 -14.91 -1.44 -10.02
C TRP A 40 -16.11 -1.38 -10.96
N LYS A 41 -16.28 -2.35 -11.85
CA LYS A 41 -17.49 -2.48 -12.67
C LYS A 41 -18.73 -2.71 -11.81
N SER A 42 -18.65 -3.61 -10.82
CA SER A 42 -19.75 -3.90 -9.90
C SER A 42 -20.16 -2.66 -9.11
N VAL A 43 -19.19 -1.92 -8.55
CA VAL A 43 -19.46 -0.66 -7.83
C VAL A 43 -20.05 0.38 -8.77
N GLY A 44 -19.46 0.56 -9.96
CA GLY A 44 -19.92 1.52 -10.96
C GLY A 44 -21.38 1.30 -11.39
N ALA A 45 -21.85 0.06 -11.46
CA ALA A 45 -23.24 -0.25 -11.79
C ALA A 45 -24.24 0.28 -10.75
N GLN A 46 -23.82 0.43 -9.49
CA GLN A 46 -24.63 0.87 -8.36
C GLN A 46 -24.50 2.37 -8.07
N MET A 47 -23.60 3.06 -8.76
CA MET A 47 -23.30 4.46 -8.49
C MET A 47 -24.46 5.40 -8.86
N VAL A 48 -24.63 6.43 -8.03
CA VAL A 48 -25.65 7.47 -8.19
C VAL A 48 -25.11 8.74 -8.84
N ALA A 49 -23.79 8.86 -8.95
CA ALA A 49 -23.05 9.97 -9.52
C ALA A 49 -21.87 9.40 -10.32
N ASP A 50 -21.35 10.19 -11.25
CA ASP A 50 -20.20 9.77 -12.05
C ASP A 50 -19.01 9.46 -11.15
N SER A 51 -18.17 8.54 -11.59
CA SER A 51 -17.08 8.03 -10.78
C SER A 51 -15.91 7.58 -11.62
N PHE A 52 -14.78 7.41 -10.96
CA PHE A 52 -13.53 7.05 -11.59
C PHE A 52 -12.80 5.97 -10.79
N GLY A 53 -12.09 5.11 -11.50
CA GLY A 53 -11.08 4.21 -10.95
C GLY A 53 -9.87 4.18 -11.88
N GLU A 54 -8.70 4.47 -11.34
CA GLU A 54 -7.42 4.39 -12.03
C GLU A 54 -6.45 3.54 -11.24
N GLU A 55 -5.68 2.74 -11.96
CA GLU A 55 -4.54 2.05 -11.42
C GLU A 55 -3.32 2.35 -12.30
N ASN A 56 -2.20 2.60 -11.63
CA ASN A 56 -0.87 2.66 -12.23
C ASN A 56 0.09 1.77 -11.46
N TYR A 57 1.17 1.32 -12.10
CA TYR A 57 2.13 0.41 -11.47
C TYR A 57 3.58 0.91 -11.53
N GLN A 58 4.38 0.43 -10.58
CA GLN A 58 5.83 0.50 -10.55
C GLN A 58 6.41 -0.89 -10.38
N VAL A 59 7.60 -1.11 -10.96
CA VAL A 59 8.33 -2.37 -10.83
C VAL A 59 9.73 -2.10 -10.33
N PHE A 60 10.11 -2.80 -9.27
CA PHE A 60 11.44 -2.75 -8.67
C PHE A 60 12.13 -4.11 -8.76
N ARG A 61 13.46 -4.10 -8.75
CA ARG A 61 14.28 -5.31 -8.82
C ARG A 61 15.38 -5.28 -7.76
N HIS A 62 15.60 -6.43 -7.14
CA HIS A 62 16.70 -6.68 -6.20
C HIS A 62 17.20 -8.11 -6.40
N GLY A 63 18.38 -8.27 -7.02
CA GLY A 63 18.88 -9.59 -7.41
C GLY A 63 17.89 -10.33 -8.33
N SER A 64 17.47 -11.54 -7.96
CA SER A 64 16.43 -12.32 -8.67
C SER A 64 15.00 -11.91 -8.29
N MET A 65 14.84 -11.08 -7.27
CA MET A 65 13.54 -10.64 -6.80
C MET A 65 13.02 -9.46 -7.62
N LEU A 66 11.70 -9.45 -7.81
CA LEU A 66 10.95 -8.40 -8.47
C LEU A 66 9.77 -8.02 -7.59
N SER A 67 9.61 -6.74 -7.30
CA SER A 67 8.41 -6.20 -6.63
C SER A 67 7.58 -5.39 -7.62
N ALA A 68 6.31 -5.73 -7.78
CA ALA A 68 5.32 -4.95 -8.49
C ALA A 68 4.44 -4.22 -7.47
N VAL A 69 4.31 -2.90 -7.64
CA VAL A 69 3.53 -2.00 -6.79
C VAL A 69 2.44 -1.38 -7.65
N PHE A 70 1.19 -1.64 -7.32
CA PHE A 70 0.02 -1.08 -7.97
C PHE A 70 -0.56 0.00 -7.05
N HIS A 71 -0.69 1.22 -7.56
CA HIS A 71 -1.33 2.34 -6.91
C HIS A 71 -2.73 2.50 -7.50
N GLU A 72 -3.75 2.36 -6.66
CA GLU A 72 -5.16 2.43 -7.02
C GLU A 72 -5.72 3.76 -6.53
N ASP A 73 -6.28 4.57 -7.43
CA ASP A 73 -6.97 5.82 -7.16
C ASP A 73 -8.45 5.66 -7.53
N TYR A 74 -9.38 5.89 -6.60
CA TYR A 74 -10.81 5.78 -6.90
C TYR A 74 -11.68 6.78 -6.15
N HIS A 75 -12.66 7.36 -6.84
CA HIS A 75 -13.59 8.30 -6.23
C HIS A 75 -14.93 8.37 -6.97
N ALA A 76 -15.97 8.84 -6.28
CA ALA A 76 -17.17 9.38 -6.90
C ALA A 76 -17.01 10.89 -7.07
N ASP A 77 -17.71 11.53 -8.02
CA ASP A 77 -17.69 12.99 -8.20
C ASP A 77 -17.83 13.72 -6.85
N GLY A 78 -16.74 14.37 -6.44
CA GLY A 78 -16.52 14.84 -5.07
C GLY A 78 -15.04 15.13 -4.79
N PRO A 79 -14.71 15.85 -3.71
CA PRO A 79 -13.42 16.53 -3.58
C PRO A 79 -12.22 15.66 -3.18
N LYS A 80 -12.38 14.37 -2.84
CA LYS A 80 -11.27 13.55 -2.33
C LYS A 80 -11.25 12.14 -2.93
N PRO A 81 -10.18 11.77 -3.67
CA PRO A 81 -9.96 10.38 -4.04
C PRO A 81 -9.48 9.54 -2.87
N ASN A 82 -9.95 8.30 -2.82
CA ASN A 82 -9.40 7.28 -1.95
C ASN A 82 -8.28 6.57 -2.69
N ASN A 83 -7.19 6.30 -1.99
CA ASN A 83 -6.02 5.65 -2.58
C ASN A 83 -5.75 4.31 -1.90
N ALA A 84 -5.20 3.34 -2.64
CA ALA A 84 -4.74 2.08 -2.08
C ALA A 84 -3.45 1.62 -2.77
N TYR A 85 -2.65 0.84 -2.05
CA TYR A 85 -1.48 0.16 -2.58
C TYR A 85 -1.68 -1.35 -2.52
N ARG A 86 -1.40 -2.01 -3.64
CA ARG A 86 -1.31 -3.47 -3.73
C ARG A 86 0.06 -3.85 -4.22
N THR A 87 0.75 -4.70 -3.46
CA THR A 87 2.09 -5.10 -3.82
C THR A 87 2.25 -6.60 -3.91
N PHE A 88 3.13 -7.01 -4.81
CA PHE A 88 3.47 -8.41 -5.04
C PHE A 88 4.96 -8.51 -5.26
N THR A 89 5.64 -9.35 -4.50
CA THR A 89 7.05 -9.65 -4.70
C THR A 89 7.21 -11.10 -5.15
N PHE A 90 8.07 -11.33 -6.12
CA PHE A 90 8.34 -12.62 -6.72
C PHE A 90 9.84 -12.87 -6.77
N ASP A 91 10.26 -14.09 -6.51
CA ASP A 91 11.59 -14.58 -6.86
C ASP A 91 11.48 -15.23 -8.23
N THR A 92 11.91 -14.49 -9.25
CA THR A 92 11.79 -14.93 -10.65
C THR A 92 12.79 -16.02 -11.01
N GLY A 93 13.88 -16.16 -10.24
CA GLY A 93 14.83 -17.27 -10.38
C GLY A 93 14.33 -18.56 -9.71
N GLY A 94 13.65 -18.42 -8.57
CA GLY A 94 13.07 -19.54 -7.80
C GLY A 94 11.64 -19.92 -8.18
N GLY A 95 10.97 -19.16 -9.05
CA GLY A 95 9.64 -19.47 -9.55
C GLY A 95 8.52 -19.35 -8.51
N ARG A 96 8.65 -18.45 -7.53
CA ARG A 96 7.69 -18.34 -6.41
C ARG A 96 7.35 -16.90 -6.03
N ARG A 97 6.22 -16.73 -5.34
CA ARG A 97 5.90 -15.50 -4.62
C ARG A 97 6.71 -15.42 -3.32
N VAL A 98 7.11 -14.20 -2.96
CA VAL A 98 7.86 -13.86 -1.75
C VAL A 98 6.94 -13.09 -0.81
N GLN A 99 6.91 -13.50 0.45
CA GLN A 99 6.24 -12.80 1.54
C GLN A 99 7.24 -11.98 2.35
N LEU A 100 6.78 -10.98 3.10
CA LEU A 100 7.68 -10.18 3.94
C LEU A 100 8.45 -11.05 4.95
N ALA A 101 7.80 -12.10 5.46
CA ALA A 101 8.42 -13.06 6.38
C ALA A 101 9.52 -13.93 5.75
N ASP A 102 9.58 -13.99 4.42
CA ASP A 102 10.68 -14.66 3.72
C ASP A 102 11.94 -13.79 3.66
N LEU A 103 11.83 -12.47 3.84
CA LEU A 103 12.97 -11.55 3.81
C LEU A 103 13.73 -11.53 5.13
N THR A 104 13.12 -11.95 6.24
CA THR A 104 13.70 -11.79 7.58
C THR A 104 13.98 -13.12 8.28
N THR A 105 15.04 -13.17 9.08
CA THR A 105 15.44 -14.34 9.87
C THR A 105 14.49 -14.64 11.03
N SER A 106 13.69 -13.66 11.45
CA SER A 106 12.64 -13.76 12.47
C SER A 106 11.36 -13.07 12.01
N ASN A 107 10.31 -13.01 12.84
CA ASN A 107 9.05 -12.39 12.47
C ASN A 107 9.25 -10.92 12.05
N PRO A 108 8.94 -10.52 10.81
CA PRO A 108 9.19 -9.16 10.32
C PRO A 108 8.42 -8.11 11.12
N LEU A 109 7.23 -8.46 11.64
CA LEU A 109 6.36 -7.54 12.38
C LEU A 109 6.93 -7.16 13.76
N THR A 110 7.97 -7.86 14.22
CA THR A 110 8.70 -7.52 15.45
C THR A 110 10.15 -7.15 15.18
N ALA A 111 10.74 -7.64 14.08
CA ALA A 111 12.14 -7.43 13.73
C ALA A 111 12.39 -6.10 13.01
N ILE A 112 11.49 -5.70 12.11
CA ILE A 112 11.62 -4.46 11.32
C ILE A 112 11.38 -3.21 12.17
N PRO A 113 10.34 -3.12 13.03
CA PRO A 113 10.01 -1.87 13.73
C PRO A 113 11.19 -1.18 14.44
N PRO A 114 11.99 -1.86 15.29
CA PRO A 114 13.09 -1.17 15.99
C PRO A 114 14.21 -0.68 15.05
N LEU A 115 14.43 -1.33 13.91
CA LEU A 115 15.47 -0.96 12.94
C LEU A 115 14.97 0.09 11.93
N GLY A 116 13.70 0.01 11.56
CA GLY A 116 13.02 0.91 10.63
C GLY A 116 12.52 2.20 11.28
N GLN A 117 12.42 2.26 12.62
CA GLN A 117 11.82 3.38 13.35
C GLN A 117 12.32 4.76 12.91
N PRO A 118 13.64 5.02 12.74
CA PRO A 118 14.09 6.35 12.33
C PRO A 118 13.56 6.78 10.96
N TYR A 119 13.44 5.82 10.03
CA TYR A 119 12.98 6.05 8.67
C TYR A 119 11.46 6.19 8.60
N ILE A 120 10.74 5.40 9.39
CA ILE A 120 9.29 5.53 9.53
C ILE A 120 8.94 6.86 10.18
N GLN A 121 9.64 7.30 11.23
CA GLN A 121 9.39 8.59 11.86
C GLN A 121 9.67 9.76 10.89
N ALA A 122 10.77 9.70 10.13
CA ALA A 122 11.06 10.71 9.12
C ALA A 122 9.96 10.79 8.04
N ALA A 123 9.43 9.64 7.61
CA ALA A 123 8.32 9.59 6.66
C ALA A 123 7.01 10.13 7.27
N LEU A 124 6.75 9.86 8.56
CA LEU A 124 5.61 10.40 9.29
C LEU A 124 5.67 11.92 9.35
N ASP A 125 6.81 12.48 9.77
CA ASP A 125 7.00 13.93 9.91
C ASP A 125 6.86 14.68 8.58
N ALA A 126 7.09 14.00 7.45
CA ALA A 126 6.96 14.55 6.11
C ALA A 126 5.58 14.29 5.45
N ALA A 127 4.72 13.49 6.09
CA ALA A 127 3.46 13.06 5.51
C ALA A 127 2.45 14.22 5.40
N ALA A 128 1.56 14.11 4.41
CA ALA A 128 0.45 15.04 4.25
C ALA A 128 -0.72 14.67 5.20
N PRO A 129 -1.52 15.66 5.63
CA PRO A 129 -1.33 17.10 5.47
C PRO A 129 -0.17 17.62 6.34
N PRO A 130 0.42 18.79 6.02
CA PRO A 130 1.48 19.38 6.85
C PRO A 130 1.04 19.51 8.31
N HIS A 131 1.92 19.10 9.22
CA HIS A 131 1.69 19.05 10.66
C HIS A 131 3.03 19.24 11.40
N ASP A 132 2.97 19.46 12.70
CA ASP A 132 4.17 19.52 13.53
C ASP A 132 4.68 18.10 13.82
N PRO A 133 6.00 17.83 13.71
CA PRO A 133 6.58 16.51 14.00
C PRO A 133 6.15 15.96 15.35
N GLY A 134 5.89 14.65 15.41
CA GLY A 134 5.50 13.96 16.64
C GLY A 134 4.08 14.29 17.16
N THR A 135 3.22 14.90 16.34
CA THR A 135 1.82 15.11 16.68
C THR A 135 0.96 13.90 16.31
N TYR A 136 -0.11 13.65 17.06
CA TYR A 136 -1.04 12.59 16.72
C TYR A 136 -1.72 12.86 15.36
N PRO A 137 -1.85 11.86 14.47
CA PRO A 137 -1.47 10.45 14.63
C PRO A 137 -0.05 10.12 14.12
N PHE A 138 0.74 11.09 13.68
CA PHE A 138 2.08 10.95 13.08
C PHE A 138 3.20 10.69 14.11
N VAL A 139 2.97 9.73 15.00
CA VAL A 139 3.94 9.23 15.98
C VAL A 139 4.17 7.74 15.76
N ALA A 140 5.42 7.29 15.76
CA ALA A 140 5.78 5.91 15.40
C ALA A 140 4.96 4.82 16.14
N ASP A 141 4.63 5.03 17.41
CA ASP A 141 3.86 4.09 18.23
C ASP A 141 2.43 3.83 17.72
N ARG A 142 1.89 4.72 16.88
CA ARG A 142 0.57 4.56 16.21
C ARG A 142 0.67 3.88 14.85
N TRP A 143 1.88 3.59 14.39
CA TRP A 143 2.18 3.02 13.08
C TRP A 143 3.00 1.72 13.18
N THR A 144 3.05 1.12 14.37
CA THR A 144 3.58 -0.24 14.54
C THR A 144 2.65 -1.26 13.86
N PRO A 145 3.14 -2.44 13.46
CA PRO A 145 2.36 -3.42 12.67
C PRO A 145 1.05 -3.90 13.29
N ASP A 146 0.90 -3.79 14.62
CA ASP A 146 -0.33 -4.12 15.34
C ASP A 146 -1.40 -3.01 15.28
N LYS A 147 -1.04 -1.82 14.78
CA LYS A 147 -1.94 -0.66 14.67
C LYS A 147 -2.55 -0.56 13.29
N VAL A 148 -3.76 0.00 13.25
CA VAL A 148 -4.55 0.14 12.04
C VAL A 148 -3.83 0.93 10.93
N TYR A 149 -3.14 2.03 11.29
CA TYR A 149 -2.48 2.90 10.31
C TYR A 149 -1.27 2.26 9.62
N SER A 150 -0.67 1.23 10.22
CA SER A 150 0.42 0.50 9.56
C SER A 150 -0.04 -0.42 8.43
N GLY A 151 -1.34 -0.74 8.38
CA GLY A 151 -1.85 -1.80 7.51
C GLY A 151 -1.19 -3.17 7.74
N GLY A 152 -0.54 -3.39 8.90
CA GLY A 152 0.21 -4.60 9.20
C GLY A 152 1.40 -4.84 8.26
N TYR A 153 1.93 -3.78 7.65
CA TYR A 153 2.99 -3.86 6.62
C TYR A 153 2.61 -4.75 5.42
N ARG A 154 1.32 -4.81 5.07
CA ARG A 154 0.83 -5.64 3.96
C ARG A 154 1.31 -5.15 2.59
N ALA A 155 1.42 -3.85 2.39
CA ALA A 155 1.96 -3.26 1.17
C ALA A 155 3.42 -2.86 1.37
N TRP A 156 4.30 -3.57 0.69
CA TRP A 156 5.74 -3.36 0.71
C TRP A 156 6.38 -3.71 -0.62
N ALA A 157 7.55 -3.13 -0.90
CA ALA A 157 8.34 -3.42 -2.08
C ALA A 157 9.83 -3.48 -1.75
N LEU A 158 10.58 -4.29 -2.49
CA LEU A 158 12.03 -4.35 -2.42
C LEU A 158 12.62 -3.61 -3.63
N THR A 159 13.27 -2.49 -3.35
CA THR A 159 14.06 -1.74 -4.34
C THR A 159 15.49 -2.30 -4.36
N PRO A 160 16.40 -1.79 -5.22
CA PRO A 160 17.78 -2.27 -5.23
C PRO A 160 18.45 -2.24 -3.85
N ASP A 161 18.13 -1.24 -3.03
CA ASP A 161 18.81 -0.93 -1.77
C ASP A 161 17.88 -0.61 -0.59
N GLU A 162 16.55 -0.63 -0.78
CA GLU A 162 15.57 -0.30 0.27
C GLU A 162 14.42 -1.31 0.36
N LEU A 163 13.89 -1.46 1.57
CA LEU A 163 12.53 -1.93 1.80
C LEU A 163 11.62 -0.69 1.89
N VAL A 164 10.66 -0.60 0.98
CA VAL A 164 9.64 0.45 0.98
C VAL A 164 8.37 -0.10 1.61
N LEU A 165 7.80 0.62 2.58
CA LEU A 165 6.52 0.32 3.21
C LEU A 165 5.49 1.38 2.82
N TYR A 166 4.33 0.94 2.33
CA TYR A 166 3.19 1.80 2.02
C TYR A 166 2.15 1.65 3.13
N LEU A 167 1.99 2.69 3.94
CA LEU A 167 1.25 2.64 5.19
C LEU A 167 0.07 3.62 5.14
N PRO A 168 -1.16 3.17 5.43
CA PRO A 168 -1.63 1.79 5.33
C PRO A 168 -1.66 1.29 3.87
N ASP A 169 -1.97 0.02 3.65
CA ASP A 169 -2.13 -0.54 2.29
C ASP A 169 -3.46 -0.17 1.62
N TYR A 170 -4.48 0.19 2.39
CA TYR A 170 -5.81 0.60 1.92
C TYR A 170 -6.38 1.68 2.85
N PRO A 171 -7.43 2.40 2.45
CA PRO A 171 -8.02 3.41 3.32
C PRO A 171 -8.53 2.82 4.64
N VAL A 172 -8.07 3.37 5.76
CA VAL A 172 -8.48 2.93 7.11
C VAL A 172 -9.18 4.04 7.87
N GLY A 173 -10.11 3.63 8.74
CA GLY A 173 -10.76 4.50 9.70
C GLY A 173 -9.82 4.96 10.82
N HIS A 174 -10.42 5.59 11.82
CA HIS A 174 -9.71 6.05 13.01
C HIS A 174 -9.19 4.89 13.86
N ASP A 175 -8.15 5.17 14.64
CA ASP A 175 -7.63 4.28 15.66
C ASP A 175 -8.64 4.04 16.79
N GLU A 176 -8.55 2.88 17.44
CA GLU A 176 -9.41 2.49 18.57
C GLU A 176 -8.60 2.38 19.87
N PRO A 177 -9.15 2.84 21.02
CA PRO A 177 -10.44 3.49 21.19
C PRO A 177 -10.45 4.95 20.67
N ILE A 178 -11.62 5.40 20.23
CA ILE A 178 -11.85 6.78 19.79
C ILE A 178 -11.61 7.75 20.94
N ASP A 179 -10.83 8.81 20.70
CA ASP A 179 -10.73 9.95 21.61
C ASP A 179 -11.96 10.87 21.44
N PHE A 180 -12.79 10.95 22.48
CA PHE A 180 -13.99 11.79 22.52
C PHE A 180 -13.76 13.14 23.19
N THR A 181 -12.50 13.49 23.48
CA THR A 181 -12.15 14.82 24.00
C THR A 181 -12.66 15.89 23.04
N PRO A 182 -13.49 16.85 23.50
CA PRO A 182 -14.03 17.89 22.63
C PRO A 182 -12.90 18.66 21.93
N GLY A 183 -12.96 18.71 20.59
CA GLY A 183 -11.96 19.37 19.75
C GLY A 183 -10.78 18.49 19.35
N ALA A 184 -10.69 17.23 19.82
CA ALA A 184 -9.72 16.27 19.33
C ALA A 184 -10.02 15.91 17.87
N ALA A 185 -8.99 15.92 17.03
CA ALA A 185 -9.11 15.52 15.64
C ALA A 185 -9.23 14.00 15.53
N GLN A 186 -10.22 13.53 14.77
CA GLN A 186 -10.35 12.13 14.38
C GLN A 186 -9.78 11.97 12.98
N TRP A 187 -8.86 11.03 12.82
CA TRP A 187 -8.12 10.84 11.59
C TRP A 187 -8.57 9.58 10.87
N SER A 188 -8.57 9.65 9.55
CA SER A 188 -8.63 8.50 8.65
C SER A 188 -7.47 8.65 7.68
N MET A 189 -6.95 7.54 7.19
CA MET A 189 -5.79 7.54 6.30
C MET A 189 -6.16 6.87 4.99
N ASP A 190 -5.81 7.51 3.88
CA ASP A 190 -5.76 6.83 2.58
C ASP A 190 -4.61 5.82 2.55
N GLY A 191 -4.66 4.87 1.61
CA GLY A 191 -3.54 3.98 1.38
C GLY A 191 -2.29 4.75 0.94
N GLY A 192 -1.15 4.41 1.53
CA GLY A 192 0.12 5.09 1.31
C GLY A 192 0.15 6.53 1.80
N ALA A 193 -0.69 6.90 2.77
CA ALA A 193 -0.61 8.18 3.47
C ALA A 193 0.81 8.45 4.00
N VAL A 194 1.53 7.38 4.36
CA VAL A 194 2.95 7.39 4.71
C VAL A 194 3.67 6.36 3.87
N VAL A 195 4.72 6.77 3.16
CA VAL A 195 5.60 5.87 2.40
C VAL A 195 6.99 5.93 3.02
N ALA A 196 7.36 4.87 3.73
CA ALA A 196 8.64 4.80 4.45
C ALA A 196 9.67 4.03 3.64
N HIS A 197 10.83 4.65 3.43
CA HIS A 197 11.97 4.07 2.73
C HIS A 197 13.03 3.64 3.76
N ILE A 198 13.22 2.34 3.93
CA ILE A 198 14.16 1.77 4.91
C ILE A 198 15.34 1.16 4.15
N PRO A 199 16.56 1.70 4.27
CA PRO A 199 17.75 1.10 3.66
C PRO A 199 17.95 -0.34 4.12
N LEU A 200 18.25 -1.25 3.18
CA LEU A 200 18.52 -2.66 3.49
C LEU A 200 19.75 -2.82 4.39
N SER A 201 20.68 -1.88 4.35
CA SER A 201 21.82 -1.82 5.28
C SER A 201 21.40 -1.67 6.74
N ALA A 202 20.31 -0.94 7.02
CA ALA A 202 19.75 -0.82 8.37
C ALA A 202 19.06 -2.11 8.83
N LEU A 203 18.51 -2.88 7.89
CA LEU A 203 17.88 -4.18 8.14
C LEU A 203 18.86 -5.36 8.14
N GLY A 204 20.14 -5.14 7.82
CA GLY A 204 21.17 -6.17 7.70
C GLY A 204 21.19 -7.22 8.82
N PRO A 205 21.02 -6.86 10.11
CA PRO A 205 20.98 -7.84 11.21
C PRO A 205 19.81 -8.85 11.14
N VAL A 206 18.73 -8.53 10.41
CA VAL A 206 17.51 -9.34 10.35
C VAL A 206 17.20 -9.86 8.95
N LEU A 207 17.87 -9.37 7.89
CA LEU A 207 17.65 -9.86 6.53
C LEU A 207 18.19 -11.28 6.32
N ARG A 208 17.49 -12.05 5.49
CA ARG A 208 18.02 -13.30 4.93
C ARG A 208 18.90 -12.97 3.73
N GLY A 209 20.10 -13.54 3.71
CA GLY A 209 21.01 -13.49 2.57
C GLY A 209 20.62 -14.45 1.46
#